data_AF-A0A0D6ZE76-F1
#
_entry.id   AF-A0A0D6ZE76-F1
#
_cell.length_a   1.000
_cell.length_b   1.000
_cell.length_c   1.000
_cell.angle_alpha   90.00
_cell.angle_beta   90.00
_cell.angle_gamma   90.00
#
_symmetry.space_group_name_H-M   'P 1'
#
loop_
_entity.id
_entity.type
_entity.pdbx_description
1 polymer ?
#
loop_
_entity_poly.entity_id
_entity_poly.type
_entity_poly.pdbx_seq_one_letter_code
_entity_poly.pdbx_strand_id
1 'polypeptide(L)'
;MKNTYKLTEGAILLAIFAVLLLITLYIPGLGMIVNFFLALPFLMFASKHDWKSTAVFTLAAVLLSMILGSFLAIPLALAYGTTGAVMGYLVREGKSRFAVYIAGSIVFLVNLVAQYALSIVLFNINFIDEMVTVFRSSVDQAVKMLEQMNQTPDEKLINQFDSMVDMIEVLMPSMFVMSSFLIVFLLQLASFPFMKRFGIKVPGWRPLRELNLPKSILWYYLITMIVALVMQPVQGSYWFWVISNLTFILQMLMVLQGIAFIFYFTQIKGYPRAVPIIVVVLVFLLPFVLYIVRILGIMDLGFDLRKRLGEKK
;
A
#
# COMPACT_ATOMS: atom_id res chain seq x y z
N MET A 1 -1.48 6.91 41.20
CA MET A 1 -2.21 7.81 40.28
C MET A 1 -1.83 7.64 38.81
N LYS A 2 -0.53 7.66 38.41
CA LYS A 2 -0.12 7.45 36.99
C LYS A 2 -0.57 6.12 36.36
N ASN A 3 -0.55 5.01 37.12
CA ASN A 3 -0.95 3.69 36.61
C ASN A 3 -2.47 3.56 36.39
N THR A 4 -3.29 4.17 37.25
CA THR A 4 -4.75 4.12 37.11
C THR A 4 -5.22 4.86 35.86
N TYR A 5 -4.66 6.04 35.59
CA TYR A 5 -4.96 6.82 34.38
C TYR A 5 -4.61 6.05 33.10
N LYS A 6 -3.45 5.40 33.08
CA LYS A 6 -2.98 4.56 31.97
C LYS A 6 -3.88 3.35 31.70
N LEU A 7 -4.36 2.70 32.76
CA LEU A 7 -5.32 1.60 32.65
C LEU A 7 -6.65 2.09 32.07
N THR A 8 -7.17 3.23 32.55
CA THR A 8 -8.41 3.82 32.04
C THR A 8 -8.28 4.23 30.56
N GLU A 9 -7.20 4.92 30.19
CA GLU A 9 -6.97 5.33 28.79
C GLU A 9 -6.80 4.11 27.87
N GLY A 10 -6.05 3.10 28.31
CA GLY A 10 -5.93 1.83 27.60
C GLY A 10 -7.28 1.14 27.40
N ALA A 11 -8.12 1.07 28.43
CA ALA A 11 -9.45 0.47 28.34
C ALA A 11 -10.36 1.22 27.34
N ILE A 12 -10.34 2.56 27.35
CA ILE A 12 -11.10 3.39 26.41
C ILE A 12 -10.64 3.14 24.97
N LEU A 13 -9.33 3.13 24.73
CA LEU A 13 -8.79 2.89 23.39
C LEU A 13 -9.03 1.45 22.90
N LEU A 14 -9.02 0.46 23.79
CA LEU A 14 -9.43 -0.92 23.46
C LEU A 14 -10.92 -1.00 23.11
N ALA A 15 -11.79 -0.27 23.83
CA ALA A 15 -13.21 -0.20 23.49
C ALA A 15 -13.44 0.46 22.12
N ILE A 16 -12.70 1.53 21.81
CA ILE A 16 -12.74 2.15 20.48
C ILE A 16 -12.26 1.16 19.41
N PHE A 17 -11.14 0.46 19.65
CA PHE A 17 -10.66 -0.58 18.75
C PHE A 17 -11.71 -1.67 18.51
N ALA A 18 -12.37 -2.17 19.57
CA ALA A 18 -13.42 -3.16 19.46
C ALA A 18 -14.58 -2.69 18.57
N VAL A 19 -15.06 -1.45 18.75
CA VAL A 19 -16.13 -0.89 17.91
C VAL A 19 -15.68 -0.79 16.46
N LEU A 20 -14.48 -0.28 16.20
CA LEU A 20 -13.94 -0.18 14.84
C LEU A 20 -13.81 -1.56 14.20
N LEU A 21 -13.32 -2.55 14.94
CA LEU A 21 -13.17 -3.93 14.48
C LEU A 21 -14.52 -4.56 14.12
N LEU A 22 -15.53 -4.43 14.98
CA LEU A 22 -16.88 -4.94 14.72
C LEU A 22 -17.48 -4.32 13.46
N ILE A 23 -17.31 -3.01 13.26
CA ILE A 23 -17.78 -2.34 12.04
C ILE A 23 -17.03 -2.87 10.81
N THR A 24 -15.70 -3.04 10.90
CA THR A 24 -14.90 -3.58 9.81
C THR A 24 -15.33 -4.99 9.41
N LEU A 25 -15.68 -5.84 10.37
CA LEU A 25 -16.04 -7.24 10.11
C LEU A 25 -17.48 -7.42 9.63
N TYR A 26 -18.43 -6.67 10.22
CA TYR A 26 -19.86 -7.00 10.08
C TYR A 26 -20.65 -5.98 9.25
N ILE A 27 -20.08 -4.84 8.86
CA ILE A 27 -20.77 -3.83 8.03
C ILE A 27 -20.03 -3.68 6.70
N PRO A 28 -20.43 -4.42 5.64
CA PRO A 28 -19.85 -4.30 4.31
C PRO A 28 -19.89 -2.86 3.78
N GLY A 29 -18.89 -2.47 2.98
CA GLY A 29 -18.75 -1.11 2.44
C GLY A 29 -18.22 -0.12 3.47
N LEU A 30 -18.94 0.11 4.58
CA LEU A 30 -18.46 0.97 5.67
C LEU A 30 -17.17 0.42 6.28
N GLY A 31 -17.08 -0.89 6.45
CA GLY A 31 -15.92 -1.58 6.97
C GLY A 31 -14.64 -1.31 6.17
N MET A 32 -14.73 -1.13 4.85
CA MET A 32 -13.58 -0.80 3.99
C MET A 32 -12.98 0.56 4.35
N ILE A 33 -13.83 1.54 4.67
CA ILE A 33 -13.41 2.89 5.06
C ILE A 33 -12.92 2.89 6.51
N VAL A 34 -13.67 2.24 7.40
CA VAL A 34 -13.37 2.20 8.85
C VAL A 34 -12.08 1.44 9.15
N ASN A 35 -11.71 0.47 8.32
CA ASN A 35 -10.46 -0.28 8.42
C ASN A 35 -9.21 0.63 8.51
N PHE A 36 -9.21 1.79 7.83
CA PHE A 36 -8.09 2.74 7.90
C PHE A 36 -7.92 3.41 9.28
N PHE A 37 -8.90 3.27 10.17
CA PHE A 37 -8.85 3.78 11.54
C PHE A 37 -8.48 2.69 12.55
N LEU A 38 -8.36 1.42 12.17
CA LEU A 38 -8.02 0.34 13.12
C LEU A 38 -6.65 0.55 13.78
N ALA A 39 -5.69 1.16 13.09
CA ALA A 39 -4.39 1.48 13.66
C ALA A 39 -4.43 2.66 14.66
N LEU A 40 -5.48 3.50 14.64
CA LEU A 40 -5.54 4.75 15.40
C LEU A 40 -5.44 4.53 16.92
N PRO A 41 -6.16 3.58 17.55
CA PRO A 41 -6.06 3.37 19.00
C PRO A 41 -4.65 2.99 19.45
N PHE A 42 -3.98 2.13 18.69
CA PHE A 42 -2.60 1.71 18.94
C PHE A 42 -1.62 2.87 18.77
N LEU A 43 -1.77 3.65 17.69
CA LEU A 43 -1.00 4.87 17.44
C LEU A 43 -1.12 5.85 18.60
N MET A 44 -2.34 6.11 19.07
CA MET A 44 -2.61 7.01 20.18
C MET A 44 -1.98 6.51 21.47
N PHE A 45 -2.19 5.23 21.81
CA PHE A 45 -1.65 4.66 23.03
C PHE A 45 -0.11 4.65 23.03
N ALA A 46 0.51 4.20 21.93
CA ALA A 46 1.96 4.09 21.78
C ALA A 46 2.66 5.45 21.72
N SER A 47 1.97 6.49 21.25
CA SER A 47 2.51 7.86 21.23
C SER A 47 2.66 8.49 22.62
N LYS A 48 2.01 7.91 23.65
CA LYS A 48 2.00 8.43 25.02
C LYS A 48 2.67 7.51 26.05
N HIS A 49 2.80 6.22 25.75
CA HIS A 49 3.25 5.20 26.70
C HIS A 49 4.49 4.45 26.23
N ASP A 50 5.24 3.86 27.16
CA ASP A 50 6.42 3.02 26.93
C ASP A 50 6.11 1.76 26.12
N TRP A 51 7.15 1.19 25.49
CA TRP A 51 6.99 0.04 24.58
C TRP A 51 6.42 -1.21 25.27
N LYS A 52 6.75 -1.46 26.55
CA LYS A 52 6.25 -2.62 27.30
C LYS A 52 4.74 -2.54 27.44
N SER A 53 4.27 -1.35 27.76
CA SER A 53 2.84 -1.10 27.95
C SER A 53 2.09 -1.14 26.63
N THR A 54 2.69 -0.63 25.56
CA THR A 54 2.14 -0.76 24.21
C THR A 54 2.05 -2.22 23.77
N ALA A 55 3.03 -3.05 24.12
CA ALA A 55 2.99 -4.48 23.83
C ALA A 55 1.83 -5.17 24.59
N VAL A 56 1.64 -4.84 25.88
CA VAL A 56 0.51 -5.35 26.67
C VAL A 56 -0.83 -4.89 26.08
N PHE A 57 -0.95 -3.61 25.69
CA PHE A 57 -2.14 -3.09 25.02
C PHE A 57 -2.42 -3.83 23.71
N THR A 58 -1.38 -4.07 22.90
CA THR A 58 -1.52 -4.77 21.62
C THR A 58 -1.94 -6.22 21.81
N LEU A 59 -1.36 -6.91 22.79
CA LEU A 59 -1.76 -8.27 23.16
C LEU A 59 -3.21 -8.32 23.62
N ALA A 60 -3.64 -7.38 24.46
CA ALA A 60 -5.02 -7.28 24.91
C ALA A 60 -5.98 -7.05 23.73
N ALA A 61 -5.61 -6.23 22.75
CA ALA A 61 -6.40 -6.01 21.54
C ALA A 61 -6.51 -7.27 20.66
N VAL A 62 -5.43 -8.06 20.56
CA VAL A 62 -5.44 -9.34 19.84
C VAL A 62 -6.35 -10.38 20.53
N LEU A 63 -6.29 -10.47 21.86
CA LEU A 63 -7.22 -11.32 22.61
C LEU A 63 -8.66 -10.86 22.43
N LEU A 64 -8.89 -9.55 22.47
CA LEU A 64 -10.20 -8.95 22.26
C LEU A 64 -10.72 -9.21 20.84
N SER A 65 -9.86 -9.15 19.82
CA SER A 65 -10.26 -9.43 18.44
C SER A 65 -10.68 -10.89 18.26
N MET A 66 -9.97 -11.83 18.91
CA MET A 66 -10.34 -13.24 18.93
C MET A 66 -11.74 -13.46 19.52
N ILE A 67 -12.08 -12.77 20.61
CA ILE A 67 -13.39 -12.88 21.27
C ILE A 67 -14.51 -12.30 20.40
N LEU A 68 -14.29 -11.14 19.78
CA LEU A 68 -15.34 -10.40 19.05
C LEU A 68 -15.54 -10.85 17.60
N GLY A 69 -14.46 -11.25 16.94
CA GLY A 69 -14.41 -11.49 15.49
C GLY A 69 -13.92 -12.88 15.10
N SER A 70 -13.83 -13.80 16.07
CA SER A 70 -13.25 -15.14 15.93
C SER A 70 -11.75 -15.14 15.59
N PHE A 71 -11.22 -16.32 15.29
CA PHE A 71 -9.83 -16.48 14.86
C PHE A 71 -9.49 -15.63 13.61
N LEU A 72 -10.46 -15.38 12.73
CA LEU A 72 -10.28 -14.61 11.49
C LEU A 72 -9.97 -13.12 11.72
N ALA A 73 -10.24 -12.59 12.91
CA ALA A 73 -9.97 -11.19 13.25
C ALA A 73 -8.55 -10.95 13.82
N ILE A 74 -7.82 -12.01 14.16
CA ILE A 74 -6.46 -11.93 14.70
C ILE A 74 -5.49 -11.29 13.70
N PRO A 75 -5.47 -11.69 12.40
CA PRO A 75 -4.62 -11.05 11.40
C PRO A 75 -4.79 -9.53 11.33
N LEU A 76 -6.04 -9.03 11.39
CA LEU A 76 -6.31 -7.58 11.39
C LEU A 76 -5.72 -6.92 12.64
N ALA A 77 -5.99 -7.46 13.82
CA ALA A 77 -5.48 -6.90 15.07
C ALA A 77 -3.94 -6.88 15.11
N LEU A 78 -3.27 -7.92 14.61
CA LEU A 78 -1.81 -7.97 14.55
C LEU A 78 -1.26 -6.97 13.53
N ALA A 79 -1.78 -6.95 12.30
CA ALA A 79 -1.30 -6.05 11.25
C ALA A 79 -1.47 -4.58 11.64
N TYR A 80 -2.68 -4.16 11.99
CA TYR A 80 -2.96 -2.78 12.36
C TYR A 80 -2.40 -2.43 13.74
N GLY A 81 -2.39 -3.38 14.68
CA GLY A 81 -1.91 -3.17 16.04
C GLY A 81 -0.41 -2.96 16.12
N THR A 82 0.37 -3.86 15.53
CA THR A 82 1.84 -3.73 15.53
C THR A 82 2.30 -2.55 14.66
N THR A 83 1.67 -2.32 13.51
CA THR A 83 1.95 -1.16 12.65
C THR A 83 1.64 0.15 13.38
N GLY A 84 0.46 0.27 13.98
CA GLY A 84 0.06 1.43 14.76
C GLY A 84 0.96 1.66 15.98
N ALA A 85 1.36 0.59 16.68
CA ALA A 85 2.27 0.64 17.81
C ALA A 85 3.66 1.19 17.42
N VAL A 86 4.26 0.67 16.35
CA VAL A 86 5.58 1.13 15.88
C VAL A 86 5.50 2.57 15.39
N MET A 87 4.45 2.91 14.63
CA MET A 87 4.26 4.29 14.18
C MET A 87 4.08 5.27 15.34
N GLY A 88 3.27 4.91 16.34
CA GLY A 88 3.05 5.75 17.52
C GLY A 88 4.31 5.92 18.36
N TYR A 89 5.09 4.84 18.53
CA TYR A 89 6.41 4.91 19.17
C TYR A 89 7.33 5.91 18.45
N LEU A 90 7.46 5.84 17.13
CA LEU A 90 8.33 6.76 16.37
C LEU A 90 7.83 8.21 16.39
N VAL A 91 6.51 8.42 16.44
CA VAL A 91 5.91 9.75 16.65
C VAL A 91 6.30 10.31 18.02
N ARG A 92 6.27 9.49 19.07
CA ARG A 92 6.71 9.88 20.42
C ARG A 92 8.19 10.29 20.45
N GLU A 93 9.03 9.54 19.74
CA GLU A 93 10.47 9.83 19.59
C GLU A 93 10.76 11.02 18.65
N GLY A 94 9.74 11.74 18.18
CA GLY A 94 9.90 12.93 17.34
C GLY A 94 10.50 12.66 15.97
N LYS A 95 10.44 11.41 15.47
CA LYS A 95 11.00 11.05 14.16
C LYS A 95 10.21 11.71 13.03
N SER A 96 10.85 11.90 11.88
CA SER A 96 10.21 12.51 10.73
C SER A 96 9.02 11.66 10.24
N ARG A 97 8.00 12.31 9.66
CA ARG A 97 6.83 11.59 9.14
C ARG A 97 7.19 10.55 8.07
N PHE A 98 8.24 10.82 7.29
CA PHE A 98 8.79 9.86 6.32
C PHE A 98 9.39 8.64 7.00
N ALA A 99 10.14 8.81 8.10
CA ALA A 99 10.66 7.67 8.87
C ALA A 99 9.53 6.84 9.48
N VAL A 100 8.49 7.49 10.02
CA VAL A 100 7.27 6.81 10.53
C VAL A 100 6.57 6.04 9.41
N TYR A 101 6.52 6.61 8.20
CA TYR A 101 5.93 5.97 7.01
C TYR A 101 6.69 4.72 6.60
N ILE A 102 8.00 4.81 6.38
CA ILE A 102 8.83 3.67 5.98
C ILE A 102 8.77 2.54 7.01
N ALA A 103 8.94 2.86 8.30
CA ALA A 103 8.89 1.86 9.35
C ALA A 103 7.50 1.20 9.46
N GLY A 104 6.43 1.98 9.37
CA GLY A 104 5.07 1.46 9.35
C GLY A 104 4.84 0.52 8.16
N SER A 105 5.26 0.91 6.96
CA SER A 105 5.10 0.10 5.74
C SER A 105 5.87 -1.21 5.83
N ILE A 106 7.08 -1.21 6.36
CA ILE A 106 7.87 -2.42 6.58
C ILE A 106 7.19 -3.35 7.59
N VAL A 107 6.72 -2.82 8.71
CA VAL A 107 6.00 -3.62 9.72
C VAL A 107 4.72 -4.21 9.13
N PHE A 108 3.96 -3.42 8.38
CA PHE A 108 2.75 -3.90 7.72
C PHE A 108 3.05 -4.97 6.68
N LEU A 109 4.11 -4.80 5.88
CA LEU A 109 4.58 -5.79 4.92
C LEU A 109 4.96 -7.11 5.60
N VAL A 110 5.72 -7.04 6.70
CA VAL A 110 6.10 -8.23 7.47
C VAL A 110 4.85 -8.96 7.98
N ASN A 111 3.86 -8.23 8.50
CA ASN A 111 2.59 -8.83 8.91
C ASN A 111 1.87 -9.50 7.72
N LEU A 112 1.81 -8.84 6.57
CA LEU A 112 1.12 -9.35 5.39
C LEU A 112 1.79 -10.65 4.89
N VAL A 113 3.11 -10.65 4.76
CA VAL A 113 3.89 -11.85 4.37
C VAL A 113 3.77 -12.96 5.40
N ALA A 114 3.85 -12.64 6.70
CA ALA A 114 3.69 -13.62 7.76
C ALA A 114 2.29 -14.22 7.77
N GLN A 115 1.25 -13.41 7.56
CA GLN A 115 -0.14 -13.88 7.49
C GLN A 115 -0.36 -14.80 6.28
N TYR A 116 0.20 -14.45 5.13
CA TYR A 116 0.17 -15.34 3.96
C TYR A 116 0.89 -16.67 4.22
N ALA A 117 2.09 -16.65 4.79
CA ALA A 117 2.80 -17.89 5.12
C ALA A 117 2.03 -18.73 6.15
N LEU A 118 1.45 -18.09 7.17
CA LEU A 118 0.64 -18.78 8.18
C LEU A 118 -0.67 -19.34 7.62
N SER A 119 -1.28 -18.70 6.61
CA SER A 119 -2.49 -19.24 5.98
C SER A 119 -2.22 -20.58 5.31
N ILE A 120 -1.08 -20.70 4.64
CA ILE A 120 -0.65 -21.95 4.00
C ILE A 120 -0.33 -22.99 5.06
N VAL A 121 0.53 -22.67 6.04
CA VAL A 121 1.05 -23.67 6.99
C VAL A 121 -0.01 -24.15 7.98
N LEU A 122 -0.87 -23.26 8.48
CA LEU A 122 -1.84 -23.60 9.52
C LEU A 122 -3.19 -24.04 8.98
N PHE A 123 -3.63 -23.47 7.85
CA PHE A 123 -4.96 -23.70 7.30
C PHE A 123 -4.95 -24.49 5.99
N ASN A 124 -3.77 -24.75 5.40
CA ASN A 124 -3.64 -25.27 4.03
C ASN A 124 -4.38 -24.42 3.00
N ILE A 125 -4.47 -23.10 3.25
CA ILE A 125 -5.13 -22.16 2.35
C ILE A 125 -4.08 -21.31 1.65
N ASN A 126 -3.99 -21.47 0.33
CA ASN A 126 -3.25 -20.58 -0.55
C ASN A 126 -4.22 -19.63 -1.26
N PHE A 127 -4.43 -18.45 -0.67
CA PHE A 127 -5.33 -17.44 -1.24
C PHE A 127 -4.86 -16.90 -2.60
N ILE A 128 -3.57 -17.03 -2.94
CA ILE A 128 -3.05 -16.61 -4.25
C ILE A 128 -3.51 -17.60 -5.32
N ASP A 129 -3.39 -18.89 -5.05
CA ASP A 129 -3.85 -19.95 -5.96
C ASP A 129 -5.38 -19.92 -6.12
N GLU A 130 -6.11 -19.66 -5.03
CA GLU A 130 -7.56 -19.47 -5.08
C GLU A 130 -7.93 -18.27 -5.97
N MET A 131 -7.24 -17.14 -5.80
CA MET A 131 -7.43 -15.96 -6.64
C MET A 131 -7.15 -16.27 -8.11
N VAL A 132 -6.02 -16.91 -8.44
CA VAL A 132 -5.67 -17.34 -9.79
C VAL A 132 -6.75 -18.26 -10.37
N THR A 133 -7.23 -19.23 -9.60
CA THR A 133 -8.29 -20.17 -10.02
C THR A 133 -9.59 -19.44 -10.36
N VAL A 134 -9.99 -18.46 -9.54
CA VAL A 134 -11.17 -17.63 -9.79
C VAL A 134 -11.00 -16.81 -11.08
N PHE A 135 -9.83 -16.22 -11.31
CA PHE A 135 -9.56 -15.49 -12.55
C PHE A 135 -9.60 -16.40 -13.78
N ARG A 136 -8.98 -17.58 -13.75
CA ARG A 136 -9.05 -18.54 -14.86
C ARG A 136 -10.47 -18.98 -15.14
N SER A 137 -11.23 -19.33 -14.11
CA SER A 137 -12.64 -19.68 -14.26
C SER A 137 -13.46 -18.55 -14.88
N SER A 138 -13.10 -17.29 -14.63
CA SER A 138 -13.77 -16.14 -15.25
C SER A 138 -13.45 -16.02 -16.74
N VAL A 139 -12.20 -16.30 -17.14
CA VAL A 139 -11.79 -16.37 -18.55
C VAL A 139 -12.53 -17.49 -19.27
N ASP A 140 -12.56 -18.70 -18.68
CA ASP A 140 -13.28 -19.85 -19.26
C ASP A 140 -14.77 -19.58 -19.44
N GLN A 141 -15.39 -18.89 -18.46
CA GLN A 141 -16.79 -18.51 -18.54
C GLN A 141 -17.04 -17.49 -19.66
N ALA A 142 -16.14 -16.52 -19.83
CA ALA A 142 -16.24 -15.55 -20.91
C ALA A 142 -16.09 -16.22 -22.28
N VAL A 143 -15.16 -17.18 -22.43
CA VAL A 143 -14.98 -17.98 -23.65
C VAL A 143 -16.25 -18.76 -23.98
N LYS A 144 -16.81 -19.50 -23.01
CA LYS A 144 -18.06 -20.25 -23.20
C LYS A 144 -19.23 -19.36 -23.61
N MET A 145 -19.30 -18.14 -23.09
CA MET A 145 -20.36 -17.18 -23.46
C MET A 145 -20.23 -16.74 -24.92
N LEU A 146 -18.99 -16.50 -25.40
CA LEU A 146 -18.74 -16.18 -26.80
C LEU A 146 -19.09 -17.34 -27.73
N GLU A 147 -18.70 -18.56 -27.35
CA GLU A 147 -19.05 -19.78 -28.10
C GLU A 147 -20.56 -19.97 -28.21
N GLN A 148 -21.32 -19.71 -27.14
CA GLN A 148 -22.79 -19.73 -27.15
C GLN A 148 -23.41 -18.68 -28.08
N MET A 149 -22.70 -17.59 -28.37
CA MET A 149 -23.10 -16.58 -29.34
C MET A 149 -22.63 -16.90 -30.77
N ASN A 150 -22.16 -18.13 -31.02
CA ASN A 150 -21.52 -18.58 -32.26
C ASN A 150 -20.31 -17.72 -32.67
N GLN A 151 -19.63 -17.11 -31.70
CA GLN A 151 -18.36 -16.43 -31.91
C GLN A 151 -17.23 -17.34 -31.44
N THR A 152 -16.27 -17.62 -32.30
CA THR A 152 -15.02 -18.27 -31.89
C THR A 152 -14.07 -17.19 -31.36
N PRO A 153 -13.75 -17.18 -30.05
CA PRO A 153 -12.78 -16.24 -29.52
C PRO A 153 -11.42 -16.42 -30.18
N ASP A 154 -10.72 -15.32 -30.44
CA ASP A 154 -9.36 -15.35 -30.99
C ASP A 154 -8.42 -16.03 -29.98
N GLU A 155 -7.78 -17.13 -30.37
CA GLU A 155 -6.83 -17.85 -29.53
C GLU A 155 -5.71 -16.94 -29.00
N LYS A 156 -5.30 -15.91 -29.76
CA LYS A 156 -4.31 -14.93 -29.29
C LYS A 156 -4.83 -14.14 -28.10
N LEU A 157 -6.12 -13.80 -28.10
CA LEU A 157 -6.75 -13.08 -27.00
C LEU A 157 -6.82 -13.96 -25.75
N ILE A 158 -7.19 -15.24 -25.90
CA ILE A 158 -7.24 -16.20 -24.79
C ILE A 158 -5.85 -16.38 -24.18
N ASN A 159 -4.83 -16.65 -25.02
CA ASN A 159 -3.44 -16.78 -24.57
C ASN A 159 -2.92 -15.52 -23.86
N GLN A 160 -3.37 -14.34 -24.30
CA GLN A 160 -3.04 -13.07 -23.64
C GLN A 160 -3.68 -12.98 -22.26
N PHE A 161 -4.93 -13.40 -22.08
CA PHE A 161 -5.58 -13.45 -20.78
C PHE A 161 -4.90 -14.46 -19.85
N ASP A 162 -4.57 -15.66 -20.31
CA ASP A 162 -3.86 -16.65 -19.51
C ASP A 162 -2.50 -16.13 -19.04
N SER A 163 -1.76 -15.48 -19.95
CA SER A 163 -0.47 -14.83 -19.60
C SER A 163 -0.64 -13.73 -18.56
N MET A 164 -1.75 -12.98 -18.58
CA MET A 164 -2.05 -11.97 -17.56
C MET A 164 -2.34 -12.61 -16.20
N VAL A 165 -3.04 -13.75 -16.18
CA VAL A 165 -3.33 -14.49 -14.96
C VAL A 165 -2.06 -15.09 -14.36
N ASP A 166 -1.17 -15.67 -15.19
CA ASP A 166 0.15 -16.15 -14.75
C ASP A 166 0.98 -15.04 -14.09
N MET A 167 0.87 -13.82 -14.62
CA MET A 167 1.59 -12.67 -14.10
C MET A 167 1.11 -12.22 -12.71
N ILE A 168 -0.10 -12.60 -12.28
CA ILE A 168 -0.59 -12.32 -10.92
C ILE A 168 0.37 -12.93 -9.92
N GLU A 169 0.61 -14.24 -10.03
CA GLU A 169 1.49 -14.97 -9.11
C GLU A 169 2.91 -14.39 -9.11
N VAL A 170 3.43 -14.12 -10.31
CA VAL A 170 4.78 -13.56 -10.50
C VAL A 170 4.91 -12.20 -9.81
N LEU A 171 3.90 -11.33 -9.89
CA LEU A 171 3.95 -9.97 -9.34
C LEU A 171 3.47 -9.86 -7.89
N MET A 172 3.03 -10.96 -7.26
CA MET A 172 2.55 -10.96 -5.88
C MET A 172 3.52 -10.31 -4.88
N PRO A 173 4.84 -10.55 -4.92
CA PRO A 173 5.79 -9.89 -4.03
C PRO A 173 5.73 -8.36 -4.16
N SER A 174 5.73 -7.85 -5.39
CA SER A 174 5.58 -6.42 -5.66
C SER A 174 4.23 -5.88 -5.22
N MET A 175 3.14 -6.64 -5.39
CA MET A 175 1.82 -6.24 -4.92
C MET A 175 1.77 -6.10 -3.39
N PHE A 176 2.40 -7.00 -2.64
CA PHE A 176 2.53 -6.89 -1.18
C PHE A 176 3.33 -5.65 -0.76
N VAL A 177 4.45 -5.37 -1.44
CA VAL A 177 5.23 -4.15 -1.19
C VAL A 177 4.39 -2.91 -1.49
N MET A 178 3.78 -2.81 -2.67
CA MET A 178 3.02 -1.62 -3.05
C MET A 178 1.79 -1.40 -2.17
N SER A 179 1.04 -2.46 -1.85
CA SER A 179 -0.13 -2.39 -0.98
C SER A 179 0.23 -1.99 0.44
N SER A 180 1.29 -2.54 1.03
CA SER A 180 1.72 -2.16 2.39
C SER A 180 2.07 -0.68 2.49
N PHE A 181 2.83 -0.16 1.53
CA PHE A 181 3.16 1.26 1.46
C PHE A 181 1.92 2.13 1.23
N LEU A 182 1.03 1.74 0.31
CA LEU A 182 -0.21 2.49 0.07
C LEU A 182 -1.13 2.50 1.31
N ILE A 183 -1.34 1.35 1.95
CA ILE A 183 -2.17 1.23 3.14
C ILE A 183 -1.62 2.10 4.26
N VAL A 184 -0.32 2.04 4.55
CA VAL A 184 0.28 2.84 5.62
C VAL A 184 0.22 4.34 5.31
N PHE A 185 0.33 4.73 4.04
CA PHE A 185 0.09 6.11 3.64
C PHE A 185 -1.34 6.55 3.98
N LEU A 186 -2.34 5.73 3.65
CA LEU A 186 -3.75 5.98 3.98
C LEU A 186 -3.99 5.99 5.50
N LEU A 187 -3.37 5.08 6.25
CA LEU A 187 -3.44 5.05 7.72
C LEU A 187 -2.94 6.37 8.33
N GLN A 188 -1.84 6.93 7.83
CA GLN A 188 -1.37 8.24 8.30
C GLN A 188 -2.32 9.37 7.93
N LEU A 189 -2.86 9.37 6.70
CA LEU A 189 -3.83 10.38 6.27
C LEU A 189 -5.10 10.35 7.13
N ALA A 190 -5.59 9.16 7.46
CA ALA A 190 -6.77 8.97 8.31
C ALA A 190 -6.47 9.31 9.78
N SER A 191 -5.36 8.80 10.35
CA SER A 191 -5.12 8.82 11.79
C SER A 191 -4.49 10.13 12.31
N PHE A 192 -3.59 10.74 11.54
CA PHE A 192 -2.81 11.88 12.03
C PHE A 192 -3.62 13.16 12.31
N PRO A 193 -4.68 13.48 11.54
CA PRO A 193 -5.58 14.57 11.89
C PRO A 193 -6.22 14.38 13.27
N PHE A 194 -6.65 13.17 13.61
CA PHE A 194 -7.22 12.86 14.93
C PHE A 194 -6.17 13.00 16.03
N MET A 195 -4.97 12.46 15.83
CA MET A 195 -3.88 12.61 16.80
C MET A 195 -3.58 14.08 17.13
N LYS A 196 -3.53 14.96 16.12
CA LYS A 196 -3.34 16.40 16.32
C LYS A 196 -4.47 17.02 17.14
N ARG A 197 -5.73 16.62 16.88
CA ARG A 197 -6.90 17.08 17.63
C ARG A 197 -6.83 16.71 19.11
N PHE A 198 -6.22 15.58 19.45
CA PHE A 198 -5.98 15.13 20.82
C PHE A 198 -4.64 15.62 21.42
N GLY A 199 -4.04 16.66 20.84
CA GLY A 199 -2.86 17.32 21.39
C GLY A 199 -1.53 16.60 21.16
N ILE A 200 -1.51 15.51 20.37
CA ILE A 200 -0.27 14.82 20.03
C ILE A 200 0.44 15.59 18.91
N LYS A 201 1.71 15.96 19.15
CA LYS A 201 2.53 16.63 18.14
C LYS A 201 2.96 15.62 17.07
N VAL A 202 2.24 15.63 15.96
CA VAL A 202 2.56 14.77 14.81
C VAL A 202 3.41 15.53 13.79
N PRO A 203 4.50 14.93 13.27
CA PRO A 203 5.35 15.59 12.28
C PRO A 203 4.55 15.92 11.00
N GLY A 204 4.83 17.08 10.41
CA GLY A 204 4.20 17.53 9.17
C GLY A 204 4.57 16.65 7.96
N TRP A 205 3.73 16.68 6.92
CA TRP A 205 4.07 16.12 5.61
C TRP A 205 4.54 17.23 4.68
N ARG A 206 5.55 16.95 3.86
CA ARG A 206 5.88 17.82 2.73
C ARG A 206 4.89 17.56 1.61
N PRO A 207 4.25 18.58 1.01
CA PRO A 207 3.25 18.35 -0.04
C PRO A 207 3.80 17.45 -1.16
N LEU A 208 2.94 16.64 -1.81
CA LEU A 208 3.35 15.64 -2.81
C LEU A 208 4.23 16.23 -3.93
N ARG A 209 4.00 17.49 -4.30
CA ARG A 209 4.80 18.26 -5.27
C ARG A 209 6.28 18.43 -4.90
N GLU A 210 6.64 18.27 -3.63
CA GLU A 210 8.02 18.36 -3.13
C GLU A 210 8.67 16.98 -3.08
N LEU A 211 7.91 15.90 -3.31
CA LEU A 211 8.46 14.56 -3.45
C LEU A 211 9.36 14.53 -4.68
N ASN A 212 10.64 14.27 -4.44
CA ASN A 212 11.64 14.08 -5.48
C ASN A 212 12.47 12.86 -5.11
N LEU A 213 12.37 11.81 -5.91
CA LEU A 213 13.11 10.59 -5.72
C LEU A 213 14.62 10.81 -5.98
N PRO A 214 15.51 10.04 -5.33
CA PRO A 214 16.93 10.11 -5.64
C PRO A 214 17.22 9.62 -7.07
N LYS A 215 18.15 10.28 -7.76
CA LYS A 215 18.55 9.94 -9.14
C LYS A 215 19.03 8.50 -9.31
N SER A 216 19.50 7.85 -8.24
CA SER A 216 19.86 6.43 -8.26
C SER A 216 18.70 5.53 -8.67
N ILE A 217 17.44 5.87 -8.34
CA ILE A 217 16.27 5.08 -8.72
C ILE A 217 16.07 5.07 -10.25
N LEU A 218 16.35 6.19 -10.92
CA LEU A 218 16.35 6.23 -12.38
C LEU A 218 17.39 5.28 -12.97
N TRP A 219 18.61 5.26 -12.41
CA TRP A 219 19.66 4.35 -12.88
C TRP A 219 19.32 2.88 -12.63
N TYR A 220 18.76 2.54 -11.47
CA TYR A 220 18.27 1.19 -11.21
C TYR A 220 17.17 0.79 -12.21
N TYR A 221 16.27 1.71 -12.55
CA TYR A 221 15.24 1.48 -13.57
C TYR A 221 15.85 1.21 -14.94
N LEU A 222 16.75 2.06 -15.41
CA LEU A 222 17.40 1.91 -16.73
C LEU A 222 18.22 0.61 -16.81
N ILE A 223 19.01 0.30 -15.77
CA ILE A 223 19.79 -0.94 -15.71
C ILE A 223 18.86 -2.16 -15.75
N THR A 224 17.79 -2.15 -14.95
CA THR A 224 16.83 -3.27 -14.92
C THR A 224 16.18 -3.48 -16.29
N MET A 225 15.81 -2.40 -16.99
CA MET A 225 15.25 -2.50 -18.34
C MET A 225 16.25 -3.06 -19.35
N ILE A 226 17.52 -2.64 -19.29
CA ILE A 226 18.57 -3.17 -20.17
C ILE A 226 18.79 -4.65 -19.88
N VAL A 227 18.88 -5.04 -18.61
CA VAL A 227 19.03 -6.44 -18.19
C VAL A 227 17.85 -7.28 -18.69
N ALA A 228 16.62 -6.79 -18.53
CA ALA A 228 15.43 -7.47 -19.04
C ALA A 228 15.47 -7.70 -20.55
N LEU A 229 15.91 -6.68 -21.31
CA LEU A 229 15.99 -6.73 -22.77
C LEU A 229 17.08 -7.69 -23.28
N VAL A 230 18.25 -7.70 -22.61
CA VAL A 230 19.42 -8.50 -23.02
C VAL A 230 19.28 -9.94 -22.58
N MET A 231 18.85 -10.19 -21.34
CA MET A 231 18.77 -11.55 -20.80
C MET A 231 17.56 -12.32 -21.33
N GLN A 232 16.46 -11.63 -21.65
CA GLN A 232 15.19 -12.24 -22.07
C GLN A 232 14.83 -13.49 -21.24
N PRO A 233 14.72 -13.35 -19.91
CA PRO A 233 14.58 -14.49 -19.02
C PRO A 233 13.33 -15.29 -19.36
N VAL A 234 13.47 -16.61 -19.43
CA VAL A 234 12.38 -17.55 -19.71
C VAL A 234 11.35 -17.48 -18.58
N GLN A 235 10.06 -17.47 -18.94
CA GLN A 235 8.97 -17.50 -17.96
C GLN A 235 9.12 -18.70 -17.00
N GLY A 236 8.78 -18.48 -15.72
CA GLY A 236 8.97 -19.48 -14.67
C GLY A 236 10.41 -19.56 -14.11
N SER A 237 11.41 -18.94 -14.75
CA SER A 237 12.76 -18.88 -14.19
C SER A 237 12.88 -17.91 -13.01
N TYR A 238 13.82 -18.18 -12.09
CA TYR A 238 14.13 -17.27 -10.97
C TYR A 238 14.41 -15.83 -11.44
N TRP A 239 15.17 -15.68 -12.53
CA TRP A 239 15.50 -14.37 -13.08
C TRP A 239 14.28 -13.64 -13.65
N PHE A 240 13.33 -14.36 -14.26
CA PHE A 240 12.08 -13.76 -14.71
C PHE A 240 11.28 -13.17 -13.55
N TRP A 241 11.20 -13.89 -12.44
CA TRP A 241 10.53 -13.42 -11.21
C TRP A 241 11.19 -12.16 -10.64
N VAL A 242 12.51 -12.19 -10.45
CA VAL A 242 13.26 -11.06 -9.89
C VAL A 242 13.15 -9.82 -10.78
N ILE A 243 13.39 -9.97 -12.08
CA ILE A 243 13.36 -8.86 -13.04
C ILE A 243 11.95 -8.28 -13.17
N SER A 244 10.91 -9.12 -13.22
CA SER A 244 9.52 -8.67 -13.32
C SER A 244 9.08 -7.85 -12.11
N ASN A 245 9.36 -8.34 -10.89
CA ASN A 245 9.02 -7.61 -9.66
C ASN A 245 9.80 -6.29 -9.55
N LEU A 246 11.12 -6.32 -9.79
CA LEU A 246 11.95 -5.13 -9.72
C LEU A 246 11.52 -4.08 -10.75
N THR A 247 11.26 -4.53 -11.98
CA THR A 247 10.74 -3.68 -13.05
C THR A 247 9.42 -3.03 -12.64
N PHE A 248 8.47 -3.81 -12.12
CA PHE A 248 7.17 -3.31 -11.70
C PHE A 248 7.27 -2.23 -10.61
N ILE A 249 8.05 -2.47 -9.55
CA ILE A 249 8.25 -1.49 -8.46
C ILE A 249 8.88 -0.21 -9.00
N LEU A 250 9.94 -0.32 -9.81
CA LEU A 250 10.65 0.84 -10.35
C LEU A 250 9.75 1.63 -11.32
N GLN A 251 8.92 0.97 -12.13
CA GLN A 251 7.91 1.64 -12.95
C GLN A 251 6.92 2.43 -12.11
N MET A 252 6.40 1.85 -11.03
CA MET A 252 5.47 2.54 -10.12
C MET A 252 6.11 3.73 -9.42
N LEU A 253 7.40 3.64 -9.07
CA LEU A 253 8.16 4.78 -8.53
C LEU A 253 8.33 5.89 -9.58
N MET A 254 8.58 5.56 -10.84
CA MET A 254 8.61 6.54 -11.92
C MET A 254 7.24 7.20 -12.13
N VAL A 255 6.15 6.45 -12.05
CA VAL A 255 4.78 7.01 -12.09
C VAL A 255 4.54 7.95 -10.92
N LEU A 256 4.92 7.57 -9.69
CA LEU A 256 4.81 8.42 -8.50
C LEU A 256 5.59 9.73 -8.67
N GLN A 257 6.81 9.66 -9.21
CA GLN A 257 7.60 10.85 -9.54
C GLN A 257 6.90 11.71 -10.60
N GLY A 258 6.35 11.11 -11.65
CA GLY A 258 5.60 11.80 -12.69
C GLY A 258 4.38 12.54 -12.14
N ILE A 259 3.62 11.89 -11.25
CA ILE A 259 2.51 12.52 -10.52
C ILE A 259 3.03 13.71 -9.70
N ALA A 260 4.09 13.53 -8.90
CA ALA A 260 4.67 14.59 -8.10
C ALA A 260 5.11 15.79 -8.97
N PHE A 261 5.69 15.53 -10.14
CA PHE A 261 6.07 16.54 -11.11
C PHE A 261 4.85 17.28 -11.67
N ILE A 262 3.76 16.58 -11.99
CA ILE A 262 2.53 17.21 -12.48
C ILE A 262 1.93 18.15 -11.43
N PHE A 263 1.90 17.75 -10.15
CA PHE A 263 1.50 18.65 -9.06
C PHE A 263 2.42 19.87 -8.92
N TYR A 264 3.73 19.70 -9.12
CA TYR A 264 4.69 20.79 -9.12
C TYR A 264 4.49 21.75 -10.31
N PHE A 265 4.37 21.21 -11.52
CA PHE A 265 4.21 21.95 -12.76
C PHE A 265 2.92 22.77 -12.77
N THR A 266 1.80 22.15 -12.39
CA THR A 266 0.49 22.81 -12.32
C THR A 266 0.49 23.97 -11.32
N GLN A 267 1.17 23.84 -10.19
CA GLN A 267 1.31 24.95 -9.26
C GLN A 267 2.13 26.12 -9.83
N ILE A 268 3.29 25.85 -10.45
CA ILE A 268 4.12 26.90 -11.02
C ILE A 268 3.39 27.68 -12.11
N LYS A 269 2.60 26.97 -12.91
CA LYS A 269 1.78 27.55 -13.97
C LYS A 269 0.47 28.18 -13.47
N GLY A 270 0.15 28.06 -12.19
CA GLY A 270 -1.07 28.63 -11.61
C GLY A 270 -2.36 27.92 -12.02
N TYR A 271 -2.29 26.66 -12.47
CA TYR A 271 -3.49 25.90 -12.83
C TYR A 271 -4.32 25.51 -11.59
N PRO A 272 -5.65 25.32 -11.74
CA PRO A 272 -6.51 24.87 -10.65
C PRO A 272 -6.08 23.51 -10.09
N ARG A 273 -6.29 23.31 -8.78
CA ARG A 273 -5.96 22.04 -8.09
C ARG A 273 -6.71 20.82 -8.65
N ALA A 274 -7.81 21.03 -9.37
CA ALA A 274 -8.56 19.96 -10.02
C ALA A 274 -7.76 19.27 -11.14
N VAL A 275 -6.92 19.99 -11.87
CA VAL A 275 -6.16 19.45 -13.01
C VAL A 275 -5.25 18.28 -12.60
N PRO A 276 -4.31 18.43 -11.63
CA PRO A 276 -3.46 17.31 -11.24
C PRO A 276 -4.26 16.16 -10.60
N ILE A 277 -5.40 16.43 -9.95
CA ILE A 277 -6.27 15.40 -9.37
C ILE A 277 -6.92 14.57 -10.48
N ILE A 278 -7.46 15.21 -11.52
CA ILE A 278 -8.05 14.52 -12.67
C ILE A 278 -6.99 13.64 -13.34
N VAL A 279 -5.76 14.15 -13.53
CA VAL A 279 -4.67 13.35 -14.10
C VAL A 279 -4.39 12.11 -13.25
N VAL A 280 -4.35 12.24 -11.92
CA VAL A 280 -4.18 11.07 -11.03
C VAL A 280 -5.31 10.06 -11.22
N VAL A 281 -6.57 10.50 -11.29
CA VAL A 281 -7.70 9.59 -11.54
C VAL A 281 -7.53 8.89 -12.89
N LEU A 282 -7.18 9.63 -13.94
CA LEU A 282 -6.99 9.07 -15.28
C LEU A 282 -5.80 8.10 -15.37
N VAL A 283 -4.73 8.28 -14.58
CA VAL A 283 -3.62 7.33 -14.51
C VAL A 283 -4.09 5.93 -14.09
N PHE A 284 -5.07 5.84 -13.19
CA PHE A 284 -5.61 4.56 -12.74
C PHE A 284 -6.68 3.98 -13.67
N LEU A 285 -7.37 4.83 -14.43
CA LEU A 285 -8.42 4.39 -15.36
C LEU A 285 -7.88 4.01 -16.74
N LEU A 286 -6.79 4.65 -17.18
CA LEU A 286 -6.33 4.59 -18.57
C LEU A 286 -4.85 4.19 -18.63
N PRO A 287 -4.51 2.96 -19.10
CA PRO A 287 -3.12 2.50 -19.20
C PRO A 287 -2.21 3.43 -20.01
N PHE A 288 -2.72 4.06 -21.06
CA PHE A 288 -1.92 5.01 -21.86
C PHE A 288 -1.51 6.25 -21.06
N VAL A 289 -2.36 6.76 -20.16
CA VAL A 289 -2.03 7.90 -19.31
C VAL A 289 -0.94 7.52 -18.32
N LEU A 290 -1.02 6.32 -17.74
CA LEU A 290 0.03 5.78 -16.88
C LEU A 290 1.39 5.78 -17.59
N TYR A 291 1.44 5.33 -18.85
CA TYR A 291 2.68 5.35 -19.63
C TYR A 291 3.23 6.77 -19.84
N ILE A 292 2.37 7.74 -20.18
CA ILE A 292 2.77 9.14 -20.35
C ILE A 292 3.33 9.70 -19.03
N VAL A 293 2.62 9.48 -17.92
CA VAL A 293 3.05 9.97 -16.60
C VAL A 293 4.36 9.31 -16.16
N ARG A 294 4.56 8.02 -16.46
CA ARG A 294 5.83 7.33 -16.23
C ARG A 294 6.98 8.00 -16.99
N ILE A 295 6.78 8.33 -18.26
CA ILE A 295 7.79 9.04 -19.08
C ILE A 295 8.09 10.42 -18.48
N LEU A 296 7.07 11.17 -18.04
CA LEU A 296 7.28 12.44 -17.36
C LEU A 296 8.12 12.30 -16.09
N GLY A 297 7.90 11.24 -15.30
CA GLY A 297 8.71 10.96 -14.12
C GLY A 297 10.18 10.67 -14.44
N ILE A 298 10.42 9.89 -15.49
CA ILE A 298 11.77 9.60 -16.01
C ILE A 298 12.45 10.91 -16.45
N MET A 299 11.74 11.75 -17.20
CA MET A 299 12.29 13.02 -17.68
C MET A 299 12.58 13.98 -16.53
N ASP A 300 11.69 14.07 -15.53
CA ASP A 300 11.87 14.92 -14.36
C ASP A 300 13.16 14.59 -13.61
N LEU A 301 13.41 13.30 -13.34
CA LEU A 301 14.62 12.85 -12.65
C LEU A 301 15.87 12.91 -13.53
N GLY A 302 15.76 12.57 -14.81
CA GLY A 302 16.90 12.49 -15.74
C GLY A 302 17.44 13.87 -16.12
N PHE A 303 16.55 14.83 -16.34
CA PHE A 303 16.92 16.16 -16.83
C PHE A 303 16.84 17.26 -15.77
N ASP A 304 16.50 16.92 -14.52
CA ASP A 304 16.23 17.87 -13.44
C ASP A 304 15.21 18.95 -13.87
N LEU A 305 14.06 18.54 -14.44
CA LEU A 305 13.11 19.48 -15.03
C LEU A 305 12.64 20.55 -14.03
N ARG A 306 12.47 20.20 -12.75
CA ARG A 306 12.10 21.18 -11.71
C ARG A 306 13.11 22.30 -11.55
N LYS A 307 14.42 22.02 -11.60
CA LYS A 307 15.45 23.06 -11.48
C LYS A 307 15.36 24.04 -12.65
N ARG A 308 15.28 23.50 -13.87
CA ARG A 308 15.19 24.30 -15.11
C ARG A 308 13.92 25.16 -15.18
N LEU A 309 12.82 24.67 -14.60
CA LEU A 309 11.56 25.43 -14.53
C LEU A 309 11.57 26.49 -13.41
N GLY A 310 12.30 26.24 -12.32
CA GLY A 310 12.48 27.18 -11.22
C GLY A 310 13.47 28.31 -11.53
N GLU A 311 14.49 28.05 -12.35
CA GLU A 311 15.50 29.03 -12.79
C GLU A 311 14.99 30.05 -13.82
N LYS A 312 13.82 29.81 -14.44
CA LYS A 312 13.18 30.76 -15.38
C LYS A 312 12.30 31.83 -14.70
N LYS A 313 12.63 32.23 -13.47
CA LYS A 313 11.99 33.33 -12.75
C LYS A 313 13.01 34.37 -12.33
#